data_AF-A0A1V6Q201-F1
#
_entry.id   AF-A0A1V6Q201-F1
#
_cell.length_a   1.000
_cell.length_b   1.000
_cell.length_c   1.000
_cell.angle_alpha   90.00
_cell.angle_beta   90.00
_cell.angle_gamma   90.00
#
_symmetry.space_group_name_H-M   'P 1'
#
loop_
_entity.id
_entity.type
_entity.pdbx_description
1 polymer ?
#
loop_
_entity_poly.entity_id
_entity_poly.type
_entity_poly.pdbx_seq_one_letter_code
_entity_poly.pdbx_strand_id
1 'polypeptide(L)'
;MRHFLSLALIALSSTKAVSASINTRAETSIPQYVLEYAPLIWLHSQETYMPSDIQQQVDNTKPNVNWTVIADAQSPLDLDNLDSLNSMGNTSVYLTSSEGIDATPEPAWFRGITPDLEGRIGDGTGSAIVVVDRGNETVDAFYFYFYA
;
A
#
# COMPACT_ATOMS: atom_id res chain seq x y z
N MET A 1 46.67 -42.47 22.16
CA MET A 1 45.48 -41.58 22.24
C MET A 1 45.62 -40.56 21.12
N ARG A 2 45.08 -40.87 19.93
CA ARG A 2 43.90 -40.23 19.30
C ARG A 2 43.93 -38.71 19.42
N HIS A 3 44.04 -38.00 18.30
CA HIS A 3 43.09 -36.97 17.85
C HIS A 3 43.43 -36.55 16.41
N PHE A 4 42.70 -37.10 15.44
CA PHE A 4 42.61 -36.53 14.09
C PHE A 4 41.59 -35.40 14.13
N LEU A 5 42.04 -34.16 13.87
CA LEU A 5 41.15 -33.02 13.68
C LEU A 5 40.68 -33.03 12.22
N SER A 6 39.42 -33.37 11.97
CA SER A 6 38.79 -33.14 10.67
C SER A 6 38.38 -31.68 10.56
N LEU A 7 39.00 -30.94 9.64
CA LEU A 7 38.53 -29.62 9.22
C LEU A 7 37.39 -29.82 8.21
N ALA A 8 36.14 -29.56 8.63
CA ALA A 8 35.02 -29.49 7.71
C ALA A 8 34.99 -28.10 7.05
N LEU A 9 35.22 -28.05 5.73
CA LEU A 9 35.12 -26.82 4.94
C LEU A 9 33.64 -26.54 4.67
N ILE A 10 33.05 -25.58 5.36
CA ILE A 10 31.67 -25.13 5.09
C ILE A 10 31.72 -24.18 3.89
N ALA A 11 31.22 -24.63 2.75
CA ALA A 11 31.06 -23.78 1.58
C ALA A 11 29.94 -22.75 1.86
N LEU A 12 30.32 -21.48 1.98
CA LEU A 12 29.38 -20.36 2.05
C LEU A 12 28.77 -20.16 0.66
N SER A 13 27.56 -20.68 0.45
CA SER A 13 26.78 -20.37 -0.75
C SER A 13 26.31 -18.92 -0.68
N SER A 14 26.94 -18.05 -1.48
CA SER A 14 26.52 -16.66 -1.64
C SER A 14 25.16 -16.62 -2.35
N THR A 15 24.08 -16.39 -1.63
CA THR A 15 22.78 -16.08 -2.23
C THR A 15 22.88 -14.70 -2.89
N LYS A 16 22.91 -14.66 -4.22
CA LYS A 16 22.77 -13.40 -4.97
C LYS A 16 21.39 -12.84 -4.70
N ALA A 17 21.32 -11.61 -4.19
CA ALA A 17 20.07 -10.85 -4.16
C ALA A 17 19.59 -10.67 -5.61
N VAL A 18 18.43 -11.24 -5.93
CA VAL A 18 17.73 -10.93 -7.17
C VAL A 18 17.11 -9.55 -6.95
N SER A 19 17.77 -8.53 -7.48
CA SER A 19 17.15 -7.21 -7.58
C SER A 19 16.00 -7.35 -8.57
N ALA A 20 14.76 -7.20 -8.10
CA ALA A 20 13.63 -7.04 -8.99
C ALA A 20 13.90 -5.80 -9.85
N SER A 21 14.18 -6.01 -11.13
CA SER A 21 14.22 -4.90 -12.08
C SER A 21 12.78 -4.43 -12.21
N ILE A 22 12.51 -3.19 -11.77
CA ILE A 22 11.29 -2.49 -12.15
C ILE A 22 11.45 -2.23 -13.64
N ASN A 23 11.04 -3.21 -14.46
CA ASN A 23 10.84 -2.96 -15.87
C ASN A 23 9.82 -1.84 -15.91
N THR A 24 10.23 -0.64 -16.32
CA THR A 24 9.34 0.45 -16.65
C THR A 24 8.42 -0.09 -17.74
N ARG A 25 7.28 -0.66 -17.30
CA ARG A 25 6.29 -1.22 -18.19
C ARG A 25 5.80 -0.02 -18.99
N ALA A 26 6.05 -0.05 -20.30
CA ALA A 26 5.58 0.98 -21.23
C ALA A 26 4.16 1.38 -20.84
N GLU A 27 3.86 2.69 -20.81
CA GLU A 27 2.56 3.26 -20.46
C GLU A 27 1.43 2.45 -21.12
N THR A 28 0.97 1.39 -20.45
CA THR A 28 -0.16 0.61 -20.91
C THR A 28 -1.34 1.47 -20.56
N SER A 29 -1.86 2.18 -21.57
CA SER A 29 -3.13 2.88 -21.48
C SER A 29 -4.14 1.91 -20.88
N ILE A 30 -4.77 2.31 -19.77
CA ILE A 30 -5.81 1.52 -19.11
C ILE A 30 -6.87 1.17 -20.18
N PRO A 31 -7.14 -0.12 -20.45
CA PRO A 31 -8.14 -0.48 -21.45
C PRO A 31 -9.48 0.15 -21.11
N GLN A 32 -10.17 0.74 -22.10
CA GLN A 32 -11.38 1.53 -21.85
C GLN A 32 -12.45 0.75 -21.07
N TYR A 33 -12.59 -0.55 -21.31
CA TYR A 33 -13.56 -1.40 -20.60
C TYR A 33 -13.28 -1.51 -19.08
N VAL A 34 -12.04 -1.30 -18.63
CA VAL A 34 -11.69 -1.26 -17.19
C VAL A 34 -12.32 -0.02 -16.53
N LEU A 35 -12.33 1.12 -17.24
CA LEU A 35 -12.98 2.33 -16.76
C LEU A 35 -14.51 2.23 -16.89
N GLU A 36 -15.00 1.70 -18.01
CA GLU A 36 -16.44 1.59 -18.30
C GLU A 36 -17.17 0.64 -17.34
N TYR A 37 -16.52 -0.46 -16.94
CA TYR A 37 -17.07 -1.45 -16.00
C TYR A 37 -16.46 -1.36 -14.60
N ALA A 38 -15.83 -0.23 -14.25
CA ALA A 38 -15.38 0.00 -12.89
C ALA A 38 -16.57 -0.08 -11.91
N PRO A 39 -16.43 -0.77 -10.76
CA PRO A 39 -17.51 -0.86 -9.80
C PRO A 39 -17.95 0.53 -9.30
N LEU A 40 -19.25 0.69 -9.11
CA LEU A 40 -19.82 1.88 -8.48
C LEU A 40 -20.03 1.61 -6.99
N ILE A 41 -19.70 2.59 -6.16
CA ILE A 41 -20.04 2.58 -4.73
C ILE A 41 -21.24 3.47 -4.51
N TRP A 42 -22.27 2.91 -3.88
CA TRP A 42 -23.47 3.66 -3.49
C TRP A 42 -23.44 3.94 -1.99
N LEU A 43 -23.42 5.22 -1.63
CA LEU A 43 -23.45 5.63 -0.23
C LEU A 43 -24.89 5.71 0.28
N HIS A 44 -25.10 5.24 1.51
CA HIS A 44 -26.35 5.48 2.20
C HIS A 44 -26.46 6.97 2.56
N SER A 45 -27.67 7.53 2.57
CA SER A 45 -27.89 8.96 2.86
C SER A 45 -27.52 9.36 4.29
N GLN A 46 -27.30 8.38 5.17
CA GLN A 46 -26.85 8.55 6.55
C GLN A 46 -25.43 8.03 6.76
N GLU A 47 -24.66 7.83 5.68
CA GLU A 47 -23.25 7.47 5.81
C GLU A 47 -22.53 8.53 6.65
N THR A 48 -21.67 8.07 7.56
CA THR A 48 -20.87 8.92 8.43
C THR A 48 -19.39 8.83 8.07
N TYR A 49 -18.98 7.67 7.55
CA TYR A 49 -17.61 7.31 7.19
C TYR A 49 -17.49 7.39 5.67
N MET A 50 -17.05 8.55 5.19
CA MET A 50 -17.04 8.89 3.77
C MET A 50 -15.75 8.39 3.08
N PRO A 51 -15.71 8.38 1.73
CA PRO A 51 -14.44 8.18 1.02
C PRO A 51 -13.37 9.15 1.51
N SER A 52 -12.11 8.75 1.46
CA SER A 52 -10.99 9.51 1.98
C SER A 52 -9.86 9.56 0.98
N ASP A 53 -9.03 10.59 1.07
CA ASP A 53 -7.82 10.70 0.27
C ASP A 53 -6.77 9.66 0.71
N ILE A 54 -6.13 8.97 -0.23
CA ILE A 54 -5.11 7.96 0.08
C ILE A 54 -3.90 8.55 0.83
N GLN A 55 -3.47 9.79 0.55
CA GLN A 55 -2.39 10.44 1.29
C GLN A 55 -2.84 10.72 2.73
N GLN A 56 -4.11 11.08 2.95
CA GLN A 56 -4.64 11.23 4.30
C GLN A 56 -4.57 9.91 5.11
N GLN A 57 -4.77 8.75 4.47
CA GLN A 57 -4.57 7.46 5.14
C GLN A 57 -3.10 7.23 5.51
N VAL A 58 -2.18 7.55 4.59
CA VAL A 58 -0.73 7.43 4.84
C VAL A 58 -0.29 8.34 5.99
N ASP A 59 -0.71 9.61 5.98
CA ASP A 59 -0.39 10.62 7.00
C ASP A 59 -0.78 10.19 8.41
N ASN A 60 -1.87 9.43 8.54
CA ASN A 60 -2.39 8.99 9.83
C ASN A 60 -1.93 7.57 10.22
N THR A 61 -0.92 7.02 9.54
CA THR A 61 -0.37 5.69 9.85
C THR A 61 1.12 5.74 10.19
N LYS A 62 1.61 4.65 10.79
CA LYS A 62 3.02 4.42 11.10
C LYS A 62 3.44 3.05 10.60
N PRO A 63 4.66 2.91 10.04
CA PRO A 63 5.17 1.62 9.60
C PRO A 63 5.59 0.77 10.79
N ASN A 64 5.10 -0.46 10.82
CA ASN A 64 5.39 -1.44 11.86
C ASN A 64 5.95 -2.73 11.26
N VAL A 65 6.78 -3.42 12.05
CA VAL A 65 7.16 -4.83 11.85
C VAL A 65 6.96 -5.54 13.18
N ASN A 66 6.31 -6.71 13.16
CA ASN A 66 6.04 -7.50 14.37
C ASN A 66 5.46 -6.65 15.53
N TRP A 67 4.43 -5.84 15.24
CA TRP A 67 3.75 -4.98 16.22
C TRP A 67 4.60 -3.86 16.82
N THR A 68 5.80 -3.61 16.29
CA THR A 68 6.71 -2.56 16.75
C THR A 68 6.93 -1.53 15.65
N VAL A 69 6.88 -0.24 16.01
CA VAL A 69 7.13 0.87 15.08
C VAL A 69 8.58 0.83 14.59
N ILE A 70 8.80 1.08 13.30
CA ILE A 70 10.13 1.21 12.72
C ILE A 70 10.65 2.63 13.00
N ALA A 71 11.64 2.76 13.89
CA ALA A 71 12.12 4.06 14.35
C ALA A 71 12.89 4.85 13.28
N ASP A 72 13.60 4.16 12.37
CA ASP A 72 14.45 4.77 11.35
C ASP A 72 13.72 5.05 10.02
N ALA A 73 12.38 4.89 10.00
CA ALA A 73 11.61 5.12 8.79
C ALA A 73 11.57 6.61 8.44
N GLN A 74 11.58 6.92 7.14
CA GLN A 74 11.40 8.28 6.67
C GLN A 74 10.07 8.86 7.20
N SER A 75 10.09 10.14 7.56
CA SER A 75 8.92 10.86 8.06
C SER A 75 8.94 12.32 7.56
N PRO A 76 7.84 12.84 7.00
CA PRO A 76 6.57 12.14 6.74
C PRO A 76 6.69 11.08 5.63
N LEU A 77 5.78 10.10 5.64
CA LEU A 77 5.59 9.18 4.53
C LEU A 77 4.61 9.79 3.52
N ASP A 78 4.84 9.53 2.24
CA ASP A 78 3.98 9.93 1.13
C ASP A 78 4.00 8.87 0.04
N LEU A 79 3.11 9.01 -0.95
CA LEU A 79 3.03 8.03 -2.05
C LEU A 79 4.31 7.93 -2.89
N ASP A 80 5.20 8.92 -2.84
CA ASP A 80 6.46 8.95 -3.57
C ASP A 80 7.60 8.24 -2.82
N ASN A 81 7.44 8.00 -1.52
CA ASN A 81 8.50 7.47 -0.66
C ASN A 81 8.15 6.17 0.10
N LEU A 82 6.93 5.64 -0.05
CA LEU A 82 6.49 4.39 0.57
C LEU A 82 7.39 3.19 0.20
N ASP A 83 8.03 3.21 -0.97
CA ASP A 83 8.92 2.14 -1.43
C ASP A 83 10.19 2.01 -0.57
N SER A 84 10.61 3.08 0.10
CA SER A 84 11.76 3.08 1.02
C SER A 84 11.61 2.02 2.13
N LEU A 85 10.37 1.73 2.53
CA LEU A 85 10.04 0.73 3.57
C LEU A 85 10.39 -0.70 3.15
N ASN A 86 10.49 -1.00 1.84
CA ASN A 86 10.88 -2.33 1.35
C ASN A 86 12.26 -2.76 1.87
N SER A 87 13.15 -1.79 2.13
CA SER A 87 14.49 -2.05 2.66
C SER A 87 14.52 -2.36 4.17
N MET A 88 13.42 -2.09 4.90
CA MET A 88 13.40 -2.04 6.37
C MET A 88 12.80 -3.29 7.03
N GLY A 89 12.11 -4.12 6.27
CA GLY A 89 11.53 -5.38 6.76
C GLY A 89 11.27 -6.40 5.66
N ASN A 90 11.84 -6.17 4.47
CA ASN A 90 11.65 -6.93 3.24
C ASN A 90 10.16 -7.06 2.84
N THR A 91 9.45 -8.01 3.45
CA THR A 91 8.04 -8.34 3.15
C THR A 91 7.10 -8.25 4.35
N SER A 92 7.58 -7.79 5.51
CA SER A 92 6.82 -7.81 6.77
C SER A 92 6.43 -6.44 7.29
N VAL A 93 6.75 -5.36 6.57
CA VAL A 93 6.32 -4.01 6.94
C VAL A 93 4.84 -3.84 6.62
N TYR A 94 4.09 -3.27 7.55
CA TYR A 94 2.71 -2.87 7.35
C TYR A 94 2.44 -1.53 8.02
N LEU A 95 1.49 -0.76 7.47
CA LEU A 95 1.06 0.50 8.05
C LEU A 95 -0.01 0.24 9.13
N THR A 96 0.12 0.91 10.26
CA THR A 96 -0.82 0.84 11.39
C THR A 96 -1.34 2.25 11.68
N SER A 97 -2.65 2.40 11.88
CA SER A 97 -3.23 3.70 12.29
C SER A 97 -2.54 4.24 13.54
N SER A 98 -2.29 5.55 13.55
CA SER A 98 -1.73 6.26 14.70
C SER A 98 -2.73 6.39 15.85
N GLU A 99 -4.02 6.29 15.54
CA GLU A 99 -5.14 6.48 16.47
C GLU A 99 -6.10 5.29 16.41
N GLY A 100 -6.67 4.93 17.56
CA GLY A 100 -7.68 3.87 17.66
C GLY A 100 -9.09 4.39 17.37
N ILE A 101 -10.02 3.48 17.10
CA ILE A 101 -11.44 3.80 16.87
C ILE A 101 -12.12 4.43 18.10
N ASP A 102 -11.53 4.25 19.29
CA ASP A 102 -11.99 4.79 20.58
C ASP A 102 -11.30 6.11 20.97
N ALA A 103 -10.52 6.71 20.06
CA ALA A 103 -9.86 7.99 20.29
C ALA A 103 -10.88 9.08 20.69
N THR A 104 -10.52 9.86 21.71
CA THR A 104 -11.36 10.93 22.26
C THR A 104 -10.54 12.22 22.39
N PRO A 105 -10.89 13.30 21.67
CA PRO A 105 -11.97 13.40 20.69
C PRO A 105 -11.74 12.50 19.47
N GLU A 106 -12.81 12.21 18.73
CA GLU A 106 -12.72 11.47 17.47
C GLU A 106 -11.84 12.25 16.46
N PRO A 107 -10.83 11.60 15.85
CA PRO A 107 -10.00 12.23 14.84
C PRO A 107 -10.83 12.68 13.64
N ALA A 108 -10.64 13.92 13.20
CA ALA A 108 -11.42 14.48 12.09
C ALA A 108 -11.28 13.67 10.79
N TRP A 109 -10.12 13.04 10.58
CA TRP A 109 -9.85 12.25 9.38
C TRP A 109 -10.69 10.98 9.28
N PHE A 110 -11.25 10.46 10.39
CA PHE A 110 -12.19 9.33 10.40
C PHE A 110 -13.49 9.64 9.65
N ARG A 111 -13.80 10.90 9.34
CA ARG A 111 -15.04 11.26 8.62
C ARG A 111 -14.86 11.36 7.11
N GLY A 112 -13.62 11.27 6.62
CA GLY A 112 -13.32 11.36 5.18
C GLY A 112 -13.75 12.69 4.56
N ILE A 113 -14.06 12.64 3.27
CA ILE A 113 -14.45 13.78 2.43
C ILE A 113 -15.85 13.52 1.89
N THR A 114 -16.79 14.39 2.24
CA THR A 114 -18.16 14.32 1.72
C THR A 114 -18.17 14.55 0.21
N PRO A 115 -18.71 13.62 -0.60
CA PRO A 115 -18.84 13.83 -2.03
C PRO A 115 -19.76 14.99 -2.41
N ASP A 116 -19.47 15.68 -3.51
CA ASP A 116 -20.34 16.69 -4.11
C ASP A 116 -21.57 16.04 -4.80
N LEU A 117 -22.41 16.87 -5.43
CA LEU A 117 -23.63 16.41 -6.13
C LEU A 117 -23.32 15.49 -7.32
N GLU A 118 -22.09 15.51 -7.84
CA GLU A 118 -21.60 14.64 -8.90
C GLU A 118 -20.80 13.44 -8.35
N GLY A 119 -20.72 13.27 -7.04
CA GLY A 119 -20.01 12.18 -6.37
C GLY A 119 -18.49 12.37 -6.30
N ARG A 120 -17.97 13.58 -6.56
CA ARG A 120 -16.52 13.87 -6.48
C ARG A 120 -16.12 14.26 -5.06
N ILE A 121 -14.90 13.93 -4.67
CA ILE A 121 -14.34 14.30 -3.36
C ILE A 121 -13.32 15.46 -3.47
N GLY A 122 -13.61 16.44 -4.32
CA GLY A 122 -12.71 17.57 -4.58
C GLY A 122 -11.37 17.13 -5.14
N ASP A 123 -10.28 17.60 -4.52
CA ASP A 123 -8.89 17.25 -4.90
C ASP A 123 -8.41 15.91 -4.29
N GLY A 124 -9.27 15.20 -3.56
CA GLY A 124 -8.92 13.93 -2.93
C GLY A 124 -8.83 12.77 -3.94
N THR A 125 -7.86 11.89 -3.73
CA THR A 125 -7.68 10.63 -4.45
C THR A 125 -8.29 9.46 -3.67
N GLY A 126 -9.57 9.21 -3.91
CA GLY A 126 -10.37 8.23 -3.15
C GLY A 126 -10.35 6.81 -3.71
N SER A 127 -9.64 6.59 -4.83
CA SER A 127 -9.53 5.26 -5.43
C SER A 127 -8.24 5.10 -6.24
N ALA A 128 -7.83 3.86 -6.42
CA ALA A 128 -6.71 3.48 -7.27
C ALA A 128 -7.09 2.25 -8.11
N ILE A 129 -6.65 2.21 -9.36
CA ILE A 129 -6.83 1.05 -10.24
C ILE A 129 -5.45 0.48 -10.54
N VAL A 130 -5.27 -0.82 -10.23
CA VAL A 130 -4.05 -1.55 -10.58
C VAL A 130 -4.39 -2.49 -11.73
N VAL A 131 -3.69 -2.31 -12.86
CA VAL A 131 -3.88 -3.11 -14.07
C VAL A 131 -2.65 -3.98 -14.30
N VAL A 132 -2.87 -5.28 -14.48
CA VAL A 132 -1.82 -6.25 -14.80
C VAL A 132 -2.19 -6.93 -16.12
N ASP A 133 -1.54 -6.49 -17.20
CA ASP A 133 -1.59 -7.22 -18.47
C ASP A 133 -0.92 -8.60 -18.30
N ARG A 134 -1.61 -9.66 -18.71
CA ARG A 134 -1.16 -11.05 -18.63
C ARG A 134 -0.72 -11.60 -19.98
N GLY A 135 -0.80 -10.79 -21.04
CA GLY A 135 -0.67 -11.23 -22.43
C GLY A 135 -1.93 -11.91 -22.94
N ASN A 136 -1.93 -12.28 -24.22
CA ASN A 136 -3.05 -12.96 -24.89
C ASN A 136 -4.40 -12.26 -24.68
N GLU A 137 -4.41 -10.93 -24.80
CA GLU A 137 -5.60 -10.09 -24.64
C GLU A 137 -6.27 -10.19 -23.25
N THR A 138 -5.56 -10.74 -22.26
CA THR A 138 -6.05 -10.91 -20.89
C THR A 138 -5.42 -9.87 -19.98
N VAL A 139 -6.27 -9.18 -19.21
CA VAL A 139 -5.88 -8.15 -18.26
C VAL A 139 -6.59 -8.40 -16.93
N ASP A 140 -5.83 -8.40 -15.84
CA ASP A 140 -6.40 -8.35 -14.49
C ASP A 140 -6.51 -6.88 -14.07
N ALA A 141 -7.69 -6.48 -13.58
CA ALA A 141 -7.92 -5.15 -13.03
C ALA A 141 -8.38 -5.24 -11.57
N PHE A 142 -7.72 -4.50 -10.69
CA PHE A 142 -8.03 -4.42 -9.27
C PHE A 142 -8.43 -2.98 -8.94
N TYR A 143 -9.59 -2.81 -8.32
CA TYR A 143 -10.14 -1.52 -7.93
C TYR A 143 -10.05 -1.38 -6.42
N PHE A 144 -9.34 -0.35 -5.96
CA PHE A 144 -9.19 -0.03 -4.56
C PHE A 144 -9.90 1.28 -4.28
N TYR A 145 -10.62 1.33 -3.17
CA TYR A 145 -11.31 2.53 -2.70
C TYR A 145 -10.84 2.82 -1.28
N PHE A 146 -10.59 4.08 -1.00
CA PHE A 146 -10.10 4.54 0.29
C PHE A 146 -11.27 5.18 1.04
N TYR A 147 -11.51 4.71 2.25
CA TYR A 147 -12.57 5.16 3.15
C TYR A 147 -11.95 5.46 4.50
N ALA A 148 -12.49 6.47 5.16
CA ALA A 148 -12.17 6.76 6.54
C ALA A 148 -13.03 5.93 7.51
#